data_AF-A0A3R8ZWY0-F1
#
_entry.id   AF-A0A3R8ZWY0-F1
#
_cell.length_a   1.000
_cell.length_b   1.000
_cell.length_c   1.000
_cell.angle_alpha   90.00
_cell.angle_beta   90.00
_cell.angle_gamma   90.00
#
_symmetry.space_group_name_H-M   'P 1'
#
loop_
_entity.id
_entity.type
_entity.pdbx_description
1 polymer ?
#
loop_
_entity_poly.entity_id
_entity_poly.type
_entity_poly.pdbx_seq_one_letter_code
_entity_poly.pdbx_strand_id
1 'polypeptide(L)' 'MRTLRSVLTLCIAIALCTPTARYVTLPGYAFKTNPQCQRHEPKTRFDRKCDWPRVGFKDFTPPLVTWLGI' A
#
# COMPACT_ATOMS: atom_id res chain seq x y z
N MET A 1 -20.13 -36.03 -9.99
CA MET A 1 -18.82 -35.37 -10.20
C MET A 1 -18.88 -34.00 -10.91
N ARG A 2 -20.07 -33.39 -11.14
CA ARG A 2 -20.19 -32.07 -11.81
C ARG A 2 -20.07 -30.88 -10.84
N THR A 3 -20.55 -31.03 -9.60
CA THR A 3 -20.59 -29.97 -8.59
C THR A 3 -19.20 -29.57 -8.09
N LEU A 4 -18.29 -30.52 -7.93
CA LEU A 4 -16.89 -30.28 -7.54
C LEU A 4 -16.12 -29.42 -8.55
N ARG A 5 -16.40 -29.56 -9.85
CA ARG A 5 -15.76 -28.75 -10.90
C ARG A 5 -16.19 -27.28 -10.83
N SER A 6 -17.47 -27.04 -10.54
CA SER A 6 -18.04 -25.68 -10.45
C SER A 6 -17.48 -24.89 -9.27
N VAL A 7 -17.31 -25.56 -8.12
CA VAL A 7 -16.71 -24.95 -6.92
C VAL A 7 -15.26 -24.55 -7.17
N LEU A 8 -14.48 -25.44 -7.81
CA LEU A 8 -13.07 -25.17 -8.10
C LEU A 8 -12.89 -23.95 -9.02
N THR A 9 -13.72 -23.83 -10.06
CA THR A 9 -13.71 -22.67 -10.97
C THR A 9 -14.10 -21.37 -10.27
N LEU A 10 -15.05 -21.42 -9.33
CA LEU A 10 -15.45 -20.23 -8.57
C LEU A 10 -14.34 -19.75 -7.63
N CYS A 11 -13.63 -20.68 -6.96
CA CYS A 11 -12.52 -20.34 -6.08
C CYS A 11 -11.35 -19.63 -6.81
N ILE A 12 -11.03 -20.08 -8.03
CA ILE A 12 -9.96 -19.46 -8.85
C ILE A 12 -10.36 -18.02 -9.26
N ALA A 13 -11.64 -17.81 -9.61
CA ALA A 13 -12.13 -16.48 -9.97
C ALA A 13 -12.05 -15.49 -8.80
N ILE A 14 -12.31 -15.95 -7.56
CA ILE A 14 -12.23 -15.09 -6.37
C ILE A 14 -10.78 -14.71 -6.06
N ALA A 15 -9.82 -15.64 -6.22
CA ALA A 15 -8.40 -15.38 -5.96
C ALA A 15 -7.76 -14.37 -6.95
N LEU A 16 -8.24 -14.31 -8.20
CA LEU A 16 -7.76 -13.34 -9.19
C LEU A 16 -8.42 -11.95 -9.04
N CYS A 17 -9.58 -11.88 -8.39
CA CYS A 17 -10.31 -10.63 -8.15
C CYS A 17 -9.99 -9.99 -6.80
N THR A 18 -9.15 -10.58 -5.96
CA THR A 18 -8.75 -9.91 -4.72
C THR A 18 -7.93 -8.67 -5.05
N PRO A 19 -8.41 -7.45 -4.71
CA PRO A 19 -7.63 -6.25 -4.94
C PRO A 19 -6.37 -6.35 -4.08
N THR A 20 -5.21 -6.55 -4.73
CA THR A 20 -3.91 -6.35 -4.11
C THR A 20 -3.93 -4.99 -3.43
N ALA A 21 -3.56 -4.94 -2.15
CA ALA A 21 -3.59 -3.71 -1.36
C ALA A 21 -2.84 -2.61 -2.13
N ARG A 22 -3.58 -1.69 -2.73
CA ARG A 22 -3.04 -0.64 -3.62
C ARG A 22 -2.04 0.26 -2.90
N TYR A 23 -2.09 0.27 -1.58
CA TYR A 23 -1.27 1.11 -0.71
C TYR A 23 -0.38 0.25 0.17
N VAL A 24 0.93 0.47 0.10
CA VAL A 24 1.95 -0.24 0.88
C VAL A 24 2.60 0.68 1.91
N THR A 25 3.04 0.13 3.04
CA THR A 25 3.84 0.87 4.01
C THR A 25 5.29 0.90 3.54
N LEU A 26 5.89 2.10 3.51
CA LEU A 26 7.31 2.26 3.18
C LEU A 26 8.10 2.70 4.42
N PRO A 27 9.38 2.28 4.55
CA PRO A 27 10.25 2.75 5.62
C PRO A 27 10.37 4.28 5.59
N GLY A 28 10.11 4.94 6.72
CA GLY A 28 10.18 6.39 6.84
C GLY A 28 8.98 7.17 6.28
N TYR A 29 7.92 6.49 5.86
CA TYR A 29 6.69 7.15 5.39
C TYR A 29 5.62 7.17 6.48
N ALA A 30 5.04 8.36 6.71
CA ALA A 30 3.92 8.54 7.63
C ALA A 30 2.57 8.01 7.10
N PHE A 31 2.54 7.57 5.84
CA PHE A 31 1.35 7.19 5.08
C PHE A 31 1.61 5.91 4.29
N LYS A 32 0.56 5.15 3.96
CA LYS A 32 0.68 4.08 2.96
C LYS A 32 0.60 4.72 1.59
N THR A 33 1.42 4.26 0.67
CA THR A 33 1.53 4.87 -0.65
C THR A 33 1.25 3.86 -1.75
N ASN A 34 0.66 4.32 -2.85
CA ASN A 34 0.56 3.52 -4.06
C ASN A 34 1.91 3.52 -4.80
N PRO A 35 2.60 2.37 -4.90
CA PRO A 35 3.94 2.31 -5.49
C PRO A 35 3.95 2.62 -6.99
N GLN A 36 2.80 2.53 -7.67
CA GLN A 36 2.65 2.83 -9.09
C GLN A 36 2.18 4.26 -9.35
N CYS A 37 1.92 5.05 -8.30
CA CYS A 37 1.45 6.42 -8.44
C CYS A 37 2.62 7.39 -8.66
N GLN A 38 2.48 8.27 -9.64
CA GLN A 38 3.44 9.36 -9.86
C GLN A 38 3.23 10.44 -8.80
N ARG A 39 4.16 10.49 -7.84
CA ARG A 39 4.15 11.48 -6.76
C ARG A 39 4.53 12.86 -7.30
N HIS A 40 3.81 13.86 -6.82
CA HIS A 40 4.13 15.28 -7.02
C HIS A 40 4.79 15.87 -5.77
N GLU A 41 4.48 15.33 -4.61
CA GLU A 41 5.05 15.75 -3.32
C GLU A 41 6.26 14.87 -2.92
N PRO A 42 7.24 15.45 -2.21
CA PRO A 42 8.37 14.68 -1.66
C PRO A 42 7.90 13.59 -0.69
N LYS A 43 8.75 12.58 -0.46
CA LYS A 43 8.44 11.42 0.40
C LYS A 43 8.06 11.79 1.84
N THR A 44 8.54 12.93 2.31
CA THR A 44 8.26 13.48 3.65
C THR A 44 6.92 14.21 3.75
N ARG A 45 6.23 14.43 2.63
CA ARG A 45 4.94 15.12 2.55
C ARG A 45 3.84 14.19 2.03
N PHE A 46 2.63 14.47 2.48
CA PHE A 46 1.43 13.76 2.05
C PHE A 46 1.07 14.13 0.61
N ASP A 47 1.04 13.15 -0.28
CA ASP A 47 0.52 13.31 -1.64
C ASP A 47 -0.94 12.86 -1.70
N ARG A 48 -1.87 13.80 -1.95
CA ARG A 48 -3.32 13.50 -2.04
C ARG A 48 -3.70 12.47 -3.10
N LYS A 49 -2.89 12.28 -4.14
CA LYS A 49 -3.15 11.31 -5.22
C LYS A 49 -2.58 9.94 -4.91
N CYS A 50 -1.47 9.88 -4.17
CA CYS A 50 -0.71 8.65 -3.98
C CYS A 50 -0.79 8.07 -2.57
N ASP A 51 -1.12 8.88 -1.56
CA ASP A 51 -1.02 8.51 -0.16
C ASP A 51 -2.38 8.37 0.52
N TRP A 52 -2.43 7.44 1.46
CA TRP A 52 -3.58 7.19 2.32
C TRP A 52 -3.13 6.62 3.69
N PRO A 53 -3.77 6.96 4.81
CA PRO A 53 -4.85 7.94 4.99
C PRO A 53 -4.32 9.37 5.08
N ARG A 54 -5.19 10.37 4.87
CA ARG A 54 -4.80 11.80 4.89
C ARG A 54 -4.17 12.27 6.20
N VAL A 55 -4.60 11.69 7.32
CA VAL A 55 -4.13 12.05 8.66
C VAL A 55 -2.88 11.26 9.10
N GLY A 56 -2.42 10.32 8.29
CA GLY A 56 -1.34 9.40 8.68
C GLY A 56 -1.80 8.29 9.62
N PHE A 57 -0.86 7.40 9.98
CA PHE A 57 -1.12 6.38 10.99
C PHE A 57 -0.81 6.89 12.39
N LYS A 58 -1.63 6.46 13.35
CA LYS A 58 -1.35 6.66 14.76
C LYS A 58 0.02 6.06 15.10
N ASP A 59 0.78 6.76 15.94
CA ASP A 59 2.09 6.32 16.47
C ASP A 59 3.22 6.22 15.43
N PHE A 60 3.08 6.85 14.26
CA PHE A 60 4.21 7.01 13.34
C PHE A 60 5.30 7.87 13.97
N THR A 61 6.48 7.27 14.15
CA THR A 61 7.69 7.99 14.55
C THR A 61 8.59 8.09 13.32
N PRO A 62 8.88 9.31 12.82
CA PRO A 62 9.82 9.46 11.72
C PRO A 62 11.16 8.86 12.14
N PRO A 63 11.86 8.13 11.25
CA PRO A 63 13.19 7.62 11.56
C PRO A 63 14.06 8.79 12.00
N LEU A 64 14.73 8.63 13.14
CA LEU A 64 15.72 9.59 13.62
C LEU A 64 16.68 9.84 12.46
N VAL A 65 16.67 11.07 11.95
CA VAL A 65 17.60 11.50 10.91
C VAL A 65 18.98 11.50 11.55
N THR A 66 19.62 10.33 11.59
CA THR A 66 21.05 10.25 11.79
C THR A 66 21.62 10.75 10.48
N TRP A 67 21.96 12.04 10.47
CA TRP A 67 22.91 12.60 9.53
C TRP A 67 24.25 11.87 9.71
N LEU A 68 24.34 10.67 9.15
CA LEU A 68 25.57 10.12 8.62
C LEU A 68 25.43 10.37 7.11
N GLY A 69 25.63 11.59 6.63
CA GLY A 69 26.98 12.15 6.61
C GLY A 69 27.79 11.35 5.60
N ILE A 70 27.39 11.39 4.33
CA ILE A 70 28.24 11.05 3.19
C ILE A 70 28.87 12.36 2.74
#